data_AF-K1TI85-F1
#
_entry.id   AF-K1TI85-F1
#
_cell.length_a   1.000
_cell.length_b   1.000
_cell.length_c   1.000
_cell.angle_alpha   90.00
_cell.angle_beta   90.00
_cell.angle_gamma   90.00
#
_symmetry.space_group_name_H-M   'P 1'
#
loop_
_entity.id
_entity.type
_entity.pdbx_description
1 polymer ?
#
loop_
_entity_poly.entity_id
_entity_poly.type
_entity_poly.pdbx_seq_one_letter_code
_entity_poly.pdbx_strand_id
1 'polypeptide(L)'
;MIYLSGPGHGGNAMVAQDYLDGSYTDVYPNITRDAAGMQRLFKQFSFPGGIPSHVAPETPGSIHEGGELGYSLAHAFGAVMDNPDLIAACVVGDGEAETGPLA
;
A
#
# COMPACT_ATOMS: atom_id res chain seq x y z
N MET A 1 13.67 1.85 5.27
CA MET A 1 13.04 0.72 4.57
C MET A 1 11.74 1.23 3.96
N ILE A 2 11.43 0.84 2.74
CA ILE A 2 10.15 1.11 2.06
C ILE A 2 9.52 -0.21 1.66
N TYR A 3 8.19 -0.30 1.66
CA TYR A 3 7.44 -1.48 1.28
C TYR A 3 6.78 -1.27 -0.07
N LEU A 4 6.87 -2.26 -0.97
CA LEU A 4 6.14 -2.27 -2.24
C LEU A 4 5.27 -3.52 -2.29
N SER A 5 3.96 -3.33 -2.45
CA SER A 5 3.00 -4.42 -2.58
C SER A 5 2.71 -4.70 -4.06
N GLY A 6 3.41 -5.67 -4.65
CA GLY A 6 3.06 -6.21 -5.96
C GLY A 6 1.59 -6.67 -6.04
N PRO A 7 1.08 -7.52 -5.12
CA PRO A 7 -0.34 -7.86 -5.04
C PRO A 7 -1.14 -6.71 -4.43
N GLY A 8 -1.23 -5.59 -5.15
CA GLY A 8 -1.80 -4.34 -4.69
C GLY A 8 -3.29 -4.39 -4.40
N HIS A 9 -4.01 -5.38 -4.92
CA HIS A 9 -5.40 -5.67 -4.57
C HIS A 9 -5.60 -6.02 -3.08
N GLY A 10 -4.53 -6.25 -2.32
CA GLY A 10 -4.52 -6.40 -0.86
C GLY A 10 -4.47 -5.07 -0.09
N GLY A 11 -5.11 -3.99 -0.57
CA GLY A 11 -5.00 -2.64 0.00
C GLY A 11 -5.34 -2.55 1.49
N ASN A 12 -6.27 -3.39 1.96
CA ASN A 12 -6.64 -3.46 3.38
C ASN A 12 -5.46 -3.82 4.30
N ALA A 13 -4.45 -4.56 3.81
CA ALA A 13 -3.27 -4.89 4.60
C ALA A 13 -2.43 -3.65 4.91
N MET A 14 -2.23 -2.77 3.92
CA MET A 14 -1.48 -1.52 4.09
C MET A 14 -2.27 -0.51 4.90
N VAL A 15 -3.55 -0.32 4.60
CA VAL A 15 -4.43 0.55 5.41
C VAL A 15 -4.47 0.12 6.87
N ALA A 16 -4.53 -1.19 7.16
CA ALA A 16 -4.48 -1.69 8.53
C ALA A 16 -3.11 -1.47 9.18
N GLN A 17 -2.02 -1.63 8.42
CA GLN A 17 -0.66 -1.38 8.89
C GLN A 17 -0.50 0.09 9.31
N ASP A 18 -0.90 1.02 8.46
CA ASP A 18 -0.83 2.47 8.71
C ASP A 18 -1.74 2.90 9.87
N TYR A 19 -2.91 2.26 10.01
CA TYR A 19 -3.81 2.53 11.13
C TYR A 19 -3.19 2.10 12.47
N LEU A 20 -2.48 0.97 12.49
CA LEU A 20 -1.87 0.41 13.69
C LEU A 20 -0.59 1.14 14.10
N ASP A 21 0.22 1.60 13.14
CA ASP A 21 1.41 2.40 13.43
C ASP A 21 1.09 3.87 13.76
N GLY A 22 -0.10 4.35 13.36
CA GLY A 22 -0.64 5.68 13.66
C GLY A 22 -0.53 6.67 12.51
N SER A 23 0.25 6.37 11.47
CA SER A 23 0.45 7.23 10.31
C SER A 23 -0.85 7.53 9.56
N TYR A 24 -1.79 6.57 9.54
CA TYR A 24 -3.11 6.81 8.94
C TYR A 24 -3.89 7.90 9.67
N THR A 25 -3.81 7.96 11.01
CA THR A 25 -4.44 9.03 11.79
C THR A 25 -3.71 10.36 11.63
N ASP A 26 -2.39 10.36 11.46
CA ASP A 26 -1.61 11.57 11.21
C ASP A 26 -2.00 12.23 9.87
N VAL A 27 -2.24 11.42 8.84
CA VAL A 27 -2.70 11.89 7.52
C VAL A 27 -4.21 12.18 7.50
N TYR A 28 -5.02 11.35 8.17
CA TYR A 28 -6.48 11.46 8.23
C TYR A 28 -6.98 11.58 9.68
N PRO A 29 -6.96 12.80 10.28
CA PRO A 29 -7.31 13.01 11.69
C PRO A 29 -8.75 12.61 12.08
N ASN A 30 -9.64 12.47 11.10
CA ASN A 30 -11.01 11.98 11.27
C ASN A 30 -11.10 10.46 11.53
N ILE A 31 -10.02 9.72 11.27
CA ILE A 31 -9.90 8.27 11.49
C ILE A 31 -9.04 8.03 12.73
N THR A 32 -9.68 8.12 13.90
CA THR A 32 -9.03 8.04 15.20
C THR A 32 -8.72 6.59 15.64
N ARG A 33 -7.77 6.44 16.57
CA ARG A 33 -7.40 5.14 17.18
C ARG A 33 -8.34 4.73 18.31
N ASP A 34 -9.64 4.76 18.03
CA ASP A 34 -10.71 4.36 18.92
C ASP A 34 -11.81 3.61 18.15
N ALA A 35 -12.83 3.14 18.88
CA ALA A 35 -13.93 2.38 18.28
C ALA A 35 -14.71 3.16 17.21
N ALA A 36 -14.86 4.48 17.34
CA ALA A 36 -15.56 5.31 16.37
C ALA A 36 -14.71 5.52 15.11
N GLY A 37 -13.41 5.77 15.26
CA GLY A 37 -12.49 5.87 14.12
C GLY A 37 -12.34 4.55 13.37
N MET A 38 -12.25 3.42 14.08
CA MET A 38 -12.22 2.08 13.47
C MET A 38 -13.52 1.78 12.71
N GLN A 39 -14.68 2.14 13.26
CA GLN A 39 -15.96 2.01 12.56
C GLN A 39 -15.98 2.80 11.25
N ARG A 40 -15.45 4.04 11.24
CA ARG A 40 -15.33 4.85 10.01
C ARG A 40 -14.38 4.21 9.01
N LEU A 41 -13.22 3.73 9.48
CA LEU A 41 -12.23 3.04 8.64
C LEU A 41 -12.84 1.83 7.93
N PHE A 42 -13.57 0.98 8.66
CA PHE A 42 -14.24 -0.18 8.08
C PHE A 42 -15.31 0.21 7.07
N LYS A 43 -16.11 1.24 7.38
CA LYS A 43 -17.18 1.69 6.50
C LYS A 43 -16.66 2.28 5.18
N GLN A 44 -15.53 2.98 5.21
CA GLN A 44 -15.04 3.69 4.03
C GLN A 44 -14.26 2.80 3.05
N PHE A 45 -13.76 1.63 3.48
CA PHE A 45 -13.02 0.75 2.58
C PHE A 45 -13.90 0.22 1.44
N SER A 46 -13.52 0.53 0.20
CA SER A 46 -14.25 0.15 -1.03
C SER A 46 -15.72 0.58 -1.04
N PHE A 47 -16.02 1.75 -0.45
CA PHE A 47 -17.38 2.28 -0.33
C PHE A 47 -17.55 3.55 -1.19
N PRO A 48 -18.77 3.85 -1.71
CA PRO A 48 -19.02 5.12 -2.39
C PRO A 48 -18.63 6.33 -1.55
N GLY A 49 -17.67 7.13 -2.03
CA GLY A 49 -17.11 8.27 -1.30
C GLY A 49 -16.13 7.90 -0.17
N GLY A 50 -15.69 6.64 -0.12
CA GLY A 50 -14.63 6.17 0.76
C GLY A 50 -13.30 5.98 0.01
N ILE A 51 -12.51 4.99 0.43
CA ILE A 51 -11.15 4.74 -0.07
C ILE A 51 -11.10 3.51 -1.01
N PRO A 52 -10.12 3.44 -1.94
CA PRO A 52 -9.92 2.32 -2.86
C PRO A 52 -9.71 0.97 -2.19
N SER A 53 -9.86 -0.10 -2.98
CA SER A 53 -9.55 -1.48 -2.59
C SER A 53 -8.06 -1.81 -2.68
N HIS A 54 -7.30 -1.06 -3.49
CA HIS A 54 -5.89 -1.29 -3.75
C HIS A 54 -4.99 -0.48 -2.81
N VAL A 55 -3.66 -0.67 -2.88
CA VAL A 55 -2.65 0.15 -2.20
C VAL A 55 -2.51 1.52 -2.91
N ALA A 56 -3.63 2.18 -3.14
CA ALA A 56 -3.74 3.40 -3.93
C ALA A 56 -2.90 4.56 -3.36
N PRO A 57 -2.63 5.62 -4.15
CA PRO A 57 -1.78 6.75 -3.72
C PRO A 57 -2.25 7.50 -2.47
N GLU A 58 -3.52 7.36 -2.11
CA GLU A 58 -4.07 7.91 -0.87
C GLU A 58 -3.76 7.07 0.39
N THR A 59 -3.20 5.86 0.22
CA THR A 59 -2.68 5.05 1.32
C THR A 59 -1.31 5.60 1.73
N PRO A 60 -1.12 6.02 2.99
CA PRO A 60 0.18 6.47 3.48
C PRO A 60 1.31 5.48 3.14
N GLY A 61 2.46 6.01 2.73
CA GLY A 61 3.63 5.20 2.39
C GLY A 61 3.57 4.48 1.03
N SER A 62 2.43 4.47 0.32
CA SER A 62 2.36 3.87 -1.01
C SER A 62 3.17 4.65 -2.04
N ILE A 63 4.04 3.94 -2.76
CA ILE A 63 4.68 4.40 -4.01
C ILE A 63 4.36 3.47 -5.19
N HIS A 64 3.52 2.45 -4.96
CA HIS A 64 3.20 1.40 -5.92
C HIS A 64 1.81 0.84 -5.60
N GLU A 65 0.83 1.15 -6.46
CA GLU A 65 -0.55 0.72 -6.26
C GLU A 65 -0.76 -0.79 -6.43
N GLY A 66 -0.01 -1.42 -7.35
CA GLY A 66 -0.10 -2.85 -7.64
C GLY A 66 -1.46 -3.30 -8.18
N GLY A 67 -2.20 -2.40 -8.86
CA GLY A 67 -3.45 -2.75 -9.56
C GLY A 67 -3.18 -3.48 -10.87
N GLU A 68 -2.43 -2.85 -11.77
CA GLU A 68 -1.84 -3.56 -12.91
C GLU A 68 -0.54 -4.23 -12.45
N LEU A 69 -0.57 -5.56 -12.46
CA LEU A 69 0.51 -6.44 -12.00
C LEU A 69 1.72 -6.41 -12.94
N GLY A 70 2.92 -6.55 -12.38
CA GLY A 70 4.16 -6.80 -13.14
C GLY A 70 5.27 -5.79 -12.93
N TYR A 71 5.01 -4.68 -12.25
CA TYR A 71 5.96 -3.56 -12.14
C TYR A 71 6.63 -3.44 -10.77
N SER A 72 6.36 -4.35 -9.84
CA SER A 72 6.85 -4.26 -8.46
C SER A 72 8.38 -4.26 -8.37
N LEU A 73 9.07 -5.15 -9.10
CA LEU A 73 10.53 -5.17 -9.14
C LEU A 73 11.12 -3.93 -9.83
N ALA A 74 10.58 -3.52 -10.97
CA ALA A 74 11.07 -2.33 -11.67
C ALA A 74 11.03 -1.08 -10.77
N HIS A 75 9.92 -0.88 -10.06
CA HIS A 75 9.79 0.21 -9.11
C HIS A 75 10.70 0.03 -7.87
N ALA A 76 10.84 -1.17 -7.34
CA ALA A 76 11.71 -1.44 -6.20
C ALA A 76 13.19 -1.17 -6.52
N PHE A 77 13.66 -1.62 -7.69
CA PHE A 77 15.01 -1.35 -8.16
C PHE A 77 15.21 0.16 -8.38
N GLY A 78 14.27 0.83 -9.04
CA GLY A 78 14.32 2.29 -9.22
C GLY A 78 14.36 3.07 -7.91
N ALA A 79 13.63 2.62 -6.88
CA ALA A 79 13.58 3.29 -5.58
C ALA A 79 14.91 3.25 -4.83
N VAL A 80 15.70 2.18 -4.98
CA VAL A 80 17.00 2.02 -4.29
C VAL A 80 18.20 2.53 -5.11
N MET A 81 18.02 2.87 -6.39
CA MET A 81 19.08 3.47 -7.20
C MET A 81 19.58 4.77 -6.55
N ASP A 82 20.90 4.89 -6.43
CA ASP A 82 21.58 6.01 -5.75
C ASP A 82 21.12 6.28 -4.31
N ASN A 83 20.51 5.28 -3.64
CA ASN A 83 20.03 5.37 -2.26
C ASN A 83 20.57 4.20 -1.43
N PRO A 84 21.87 4.21 -1.06
CA PRO A 84 22.59 3.04 -0.56
C PRO A 84 22.08 2.50 0.79
N ASP A 85 21.40 3.33 1.57
CA ASP A 85 20.86 2.95 2.88
C ASP A 85 19.39 2.49 2.81
N LEU A 86 18.73 2.67 1.66
CA LEU A 86 17.34 2.28 1.49
C LEU A 86 17.21 0.82 1.12
N ILE A 87 16.47 0.09 1.96
CA ILE A 87 15.98 -1.25 1.64
C ILE A 87 14.55 -1.14 1.11
N ALA A 88 14.31 -1.61 -0.11
CA ALA A 88 12.98 -1.82 -0.66
C ALA A 88 12.54 -3.27 -0.41
N ALA A 89 11.63 -3.46 0.54
CA ALA A 89 10.95 -4.73 0.78
C ALA A 89 9.84 -4.91 -0.26
N CYS A 90 10.18 -5.52 -1.40
CA CYS A 90 9.26 -5.77 -2.50
C CYS A 90 8.59 -7.14 -2.32
N VAL A 91 7.28 -7.15 -2.13
CA VAL A 91 6.47 -8.38 -2.15
C VAL A 91 5.92 -8.58 -3.53
N VAL A 92 6.28 -9.72 -4.13
CA VAL A 92 5.87 -10.12 -5.47
C VAL A 92 4.76 -11.16 -5.36
N GLY A 93 3.66 -10.96 -6.06
CA GLY A 93 2.63 -11.99 -6.19
C GLY A 93 3.14 -13.15 -7.04
N ASP A 94 2.82 -14.40 -6.71
CA ASP A 94 3.19 -15.54 -7.55
C ASP A 94 2.51 -15.48 -8.93
N GLY A 95 1.23 -15.09 -8.98
CA GLY A 95 0.56 -14.80 -10.26
C GLY A 95 1.08 -13.53 -10.96
N GLU A 96 1.58 -12.55 -10.20
CA GLU A 96 2.28 -11.39 -10.78
C GLU A 96 3.54 -11.86 -11.52
N ALA A 97 4.27 -12.83 -10.94
CA ALA A 97 5.51 -13.39 -11.49
C ALA A 97 5.34 -14.16 -12.81
N GLU A 98 4.10 -14.41 -13.23
CA GLU A 98 3.79 -14.96 -14.55
C GLU A 98 3.71 -13.88 -15.64
N THR A 99 3.73 -12.59 -15.27
CA THR A 99 3.68 -11.49 -16.23
C THR A 99 5.05 -11.22 -16.86
N GLY A 100 5.05 -10.86 -18.15
CA GLY A 100 6.27 -10.51 -18.87
C GLY A 100 7.08 -9.37 -18.23
N PRO A 101 6.46 -8.25 -17.79
CA PRO A 101 7.19 -7.16 -17.15
C PRO A 101 7.92 -7.52 -15.86
N LEU A 102 7.50 -8.57 -15.15
CA LEU A 102 8.15 -8.99 -13.91
C LEU A 102 9.32 -9.95 -14.12
N ALA A 103 9.38 -10.60 -15.28
CA ALA A 103 10.34 -11.64 -15.63
C ALA A 103 11.72 -11.11 -16.07
#